data_AF-A0A7K3H8Z6-F1
#
_entry.id   AF-A0A7K3H8Z6-F1
#
_cell.length_a   1.000
_cell.length_b   1.000
_cell.length_c   1.000
_cell.angle_alpha   90.00
_cell.angle_beta   90.00
_cell.angle_gamma   90.00
#
_symmetry.space_group_name_H-M   'P 1'
#
loop_
_entity.id
_entity.type
_entity.pdbx_description
1 polymer ?
#
loop_
_entity_poly.entity_id
_entity_poly.type
_entity_poly.pdbx_seq_one_letter_code
_entity_poly.pdbx_strand_id
1 'polypeptide(L)'
;MPLDSRGALAFSADEVSVLRRALALALRPGPAPARPGPERAGERRELERLAEDMAEAVRESDRLRAFLHADLARYRAALPGSSAGYLDRLREAADAGRPPGEEDLAALRSLCADPSVSPADAARG
;
A
#
# COMPACT_ATOMS: atom_id res chain seq x y z
N MET A 1 -9.88 -14.42 6.93
CA MET A 1 -9.11 -14.24 5.69
C MET A 1 -10.09 -13.91 4.58
N PRO A 2 -10.24 -12.64 4.19
CA PRO A 2 -11.06 -12.31 3.03
C PRO A 2 -10.24 -12.64 1.77
N LEU A 3 -10.82 -13.42 0.85
CA LEU A 3 -10.30 -13.49 -0.50
C LEU A 3 -10.69 -12.18 -1.20
N ASP A 4 -9.77 -11.58 -1.94
CA ASP A 4 -10.12 -10.47 -2.80
C ASP A 4 -11.01 -10.96 -3.97
N SER A 5 -11.58 -10.03 -4.73
CA SER A 5 -12.47 -10.35 -5.85
C SER A 5 -11.80 -11.16 -6.98
N ARG A 6 -10.50 -11.44 -6.89
CA ARG A 6 -9.73 -12.25 -7.85
C ARG A 6 -9.39 -13.65 -7.32
N GLY A 7 -9.88 -14.02 -6.13
CA GLY A 7 -9.60 -15.31 -5.52
C GLY A 7 -8.19 -15.41 -4.92
N ALA A 8 -7.47 -14.29 -4.81
CA ALA A 8 -6.19 -14.23 -4.12
C ALA A 8 -6.40 -13.81 -2.66
N LEU A 9 -5.56 -14.32 -1.75
CA LEU A 9 -5.50 -13.76 -0.39
C LEU A 9 -4.83 -12.39 -0.46
N ALA A 10 -5.58 -11.34 -0.13
CA ALA A 10 -5.02 -10.02 0.09
C ALA A 10 -4.70 -9.85 1.57
N PHE A 11 -3.43 -9.60 1.89
CA PHE A 11 -2.97 -9.28 3.23
C PHE A 11 -2.84 -7.76 3.40
N SER A 12 -3.29 -7.24 4.52
CA SER A 12 -2.98 -5.88 4.95
C SER A 12 -1.49 -5.71 5.27
N ALA A 13 -0.98 -4.48 5.31
CA ALA A 13 0.42 -4.20 5.62
C ALA A 13 0.85 -4.75 6.99
N ASP A 14 -0.04 -4.68 7.99
CA ASP A 14 0.19 -5.23 9.32
C ASP A 14 0.24 -6.76 9.27
N GLU A 15 -0.65 -7.41 8.53
CA GLU A 15 -0.64 -8.87 8.35
C GLU A 15 0.63 -9.34 7.62
N VAL A 16 1.11 -8.61 6.62
CA VAL A 16 2.40 -8.88 5.94
C VAL A 16 3.55 -8.75 6.93
N SER A 17 3.55 -7.73 7.79
CA SER A 17 4.57 -7.53 8.82
C SER A 17 4.57 -8.66 9.87
N VAL A 18 3.38 -9.08 10.30
CA VAL A 18 3.19 -10.21 11.21
C VAL A 18 3.68 -11.51 10.56
N LEU A 19 3.30 -11.77 9.31
CA LEU A 19 3.74 -12.96 8.56
C LEU A 19 5.26 -12.98 8.40
N ARG A 20 5.87 -11.85 8.04
CA ARG A 20 7.34 -11.71 7.95
C ARG A 20 8.02 -12.03 9.28
N ARG A 21 7.48 -11.53 10.39
CA ARG A 21 8.02 -11.79 11.73
C ARG A 21 7.84 -13.26 12.14
N ALA A 22 6.70 -13.87 11.85
CA ALA A 22 6.45 -15.29 12.08
C ALA A 22 7.41 -16.17 11.26
N LEU A 23 7.63 -15.82 10.00
CA LEU A 23 8.57 -16.49 9.11
C LEU A 23 10.02 -16.36 9.60
N ALA A 24 10.43 -15.16 9.99
CA ALA A 24 11.75 -14.94 10.58
C ALA A 24 11.97 -15.74 11.87
N LEU A 25 10.92 -15.90 12.69
CA LEU A 25 10.95 -16.76 13.88
C LEU A 25 11.05 -18.25 13.51
N ALA A 26 10.31 -18.72 12.52
CA ALA A 26 10.36 -20.09 12.02
C ALA A 26 11.72 -20.45 11.41
N LEU A 27 12.41 -19.47 10.81
CA LEU A 27 13.74 -19.62 10.22
C LEU A 27 14.88 -19.57 11.24
N ARG A 28 14.61 -19.21 12.51
CA ARG A 28 15.66 -19.23 13.55
C ARG A 28 16.13 -20.68 13.76
N PRO A 29 17.45 -20.94 13.79
CA PRO A 29 17.96 -22.26 14.09
C PRO A 29 17.56 -22.66 15.53
N GLY A 30 16.64 -23.60 15.66
CA GLY A 30 16.45 -24.38 16.89
C GLY A 30 17.51 -25.49 17.02
N PRO A 31 17.50 -26.30 18.09
CA PRO A 31 18.36 -27.48 18.18
C PRO A 31 18.04 -28.43 17.03
N ALA A 32 18.89 -28.41 16.00
CA ALA A 32 18.70 -29.20 14.80
C ALA A 32 19.07 -30.67 15.09
N PRO A 33 18.35 -31.66 14.52
CA PRO A 33 18.91 -33.00 14.39
C PRO A 33 20.22 -32.92 13.57
N ALA A 34 21.18 -33.82 13.87
CA ALA A 34 22.59 -33.76 13.46
C ALA A 34 22.87 -33.56 11.95
N ARG A 35 21.87 -33.70 11.08
CA ARG A 35 21.92 -33.29 9.68
C ARG A 35 20.50 -33.08 9.15
N PRO A 36 20.12 -31.88 8.68
CA PRO A 36 18.86 -31.72 7.95
C PRO A 36 18.93 -32.49 6.63
N GLY A 37 17.88 -33.25 6.29
CA GLY A 37 17.76 -33.89 4.98
C GLY A 37 17.68 -32.86 3.84
N PRO A 38 18.00 -33.26 2.59
CA PRO A 38 18.07 -32.34 1.45
C PRO A 38 16.75 -31.59 1.18
N GLU A 39 15.60 -32.21 1.44
CA GLU A 39 14.27 -31.60 1.31
C GLU A 39 14.06 -30.45 2.30
N ARG A 40 14.37 -30.66 3.59
CA ARG A 40 14.29 -29.61 4.62
C ARG A 40 15.25 -28.46 4.39
N ALA A 41 16.41 -28.74 3.78
CA ALA A 41 17.33 -27.68 3.38
C ALA A 41 16.79 -26.87 2.19
N GLY A 42 16.00 -27.49 1.30
CA GLY A 42 15.28 -26.83 0.21
C GLY A 42 14.19 -25.90 0.72
N GLU A 43 13.28 -26.41 1.56
CA GLU A 43 12.19 -25.64 2.19
C GLU A 43 12.72 -24.41 2.94
N ARG A 44 13.80 -24.57 3.71
CA ARG A 44 14.44 -23.45 4.42
C ARG A 44 14.94 -22.36 3.45
N ARG A 45 15.55 -22.73 2.33
CA ARG A 45 16.04 -21.77 1.33
C ARG A 45 14.89 -21.06 0.62
N GLU A 46 13.79 -21.75 0.35
CA GLU A 46 12.58 -21.15 -0.24
C GLU A 46 11.93 -20.13 0.71
N LEU A 47 11.84 -20.47 1.99
CA LEU A 47 11.34 -19.57 3.02
C LEU A 47 12.25 -18.36 3.24
N GLU A 48 13.59 -18.52 3.15
CA GLU A 48 14.53 -17.40 3.19
C GLU A 48 14.34 -16.45 1.99
N ARG A 49 14.21 -16.99 0.77
CA ARG A 49 13.92 -16.19 -0.44
C ARG A 49 12.60 -15.46 -0.31
N LEU A 50 11.55 -16.13 0.16
CA LEU A 50 10.25 -15.50 0.38
C LEU A 50 10.34 -14.33 1.38
N ALA A 51 11.13 -14.48 2.45
CA ALA A 51 11.32 -13.41 3.42
C ALA A 51 12.04 -12.19 2.81
N GLU A 52 12.99 -12.41 1.90
CA GLU A 52 13.69 -11.37 1.15
C GLU A 52 12.73 -10.66 0.17
N ASP A 53 11.99 -11.42 -0.62
CA ASP A 53 10.99 -10.91 -1.58
C ASP A 53 9.91 -10.08 -0.86
N MET A 54 9.42 -10.55 0.29
CA MET A 54 8.48 -9.80 1.12
C MET A 54 9.09 -8.50 1.66
N ALA A 55 10.36 -8.53 2.08
CA ALA A 55 11.03 -7.32 2.57
C ALA A 55 11.23 -6.29 1.45
N GLU A 56 11.48 -6.74 0.23
CA GLU A 56 11.53 -5.87 -0.95
C GLU A 56 10.16 -5.29 -1.30
N ALA A 57 9.12 -6.13 -1.34
CA ALA A 57 7.76 -5.68 -1.60
C ALA A 57 7.29 -4.61 -0.60
N VAL A 58 7.63 -4.74 0.69
CA VAL A 58 7.34 -3.72 1.71
C VAL A 58 8.07 -2.41 1.41
N ARG A 59 9.38 -2.46 1.12
CA ARG A 59 10.16 -1.25 0.79
C ARG A 59 9.60 -0.53 -0.44
N GLU A 60 9.24 -1.28 -1.48
CA GLU A 60 8.69 -0.69 -2.69
C GLU A 60 7.27 -0.14 -2.45
N SER A 61 6.45 -0.81 -1.64
CA SER A 61 5.15 -0.28 -1.24
C SER A 61 5.28 1.06 -0.51
N ASP A 62 6.24 1.19 0.41
CA ASP A 62 6.50 2.45 1.11
C ASP A 62 6.99 3.55 0.17
N ARG A 63 7.83 3.19 -0.82
CA ARG A 63 8.29 4.13 -1.85
C ARG A 63 7.13 4.64 -2.71
N LEU A 64 6.24 3.75 -3.15
CA LEU A 64 5.05 4.10 -3.94
C LEU A 64 4.10 5.00 -3.13
N ARG A 65 3.90 4.70 -1.84
CA ARG A 65 3.13 5.56 -0.94
C ARG A 65 3.75 6.94 -0.83
N ALA A 66 5.05 7.05 -0.59
CA ALA A 66 5.75 8.33 -0.51
C ALA A 66 5.61 9.16 -1.81
N PHE A 67 5.68 8.51 -2.97
CA PHE A 67 5.44 9.16 -4.26
C PHE A 67 4.00 9.68 -4.37
N LEU A 68 2.99 8.85 -4.06
CA LEU A 68 1.58 9.26 -4.11
C LEU A 68 1.29 10.44 -3.19
N HIS A 69 1.87 10.44 -1.99
CA HIS A 69 1.79 11.55 -1.04
C HIS A 69 2.35 12.85 -1.63
N ALA A 70 3.53 12.79 -2.24
CA ALA A 70 4.15 13.95 -2.88
C ALA A 70 3.31 14.45 -4.08
N ASP A 71 2.73 13.54 -4.85
CA ASP A 71 1.89 13.88 -5.98
C ASP A 71 0.59 14.56 -5.52
N LEU A 72 -0.09 14.02 -4.50
CA LEU A 72 -1.28 14.65 -3.91
C LEU A 72 -0.98 16.05 -3.38
N ALA A 73 0.16 16.25 -2.72
CA ALA A 73 0.58 17.57 -2.26
C ALA A 73 0.79 18.54 -3.44
N ARG A 74 1.37 18.06 -4.54
CA ARG A 74 1.57 18.85 -5.76
C ARG A 74 0.25 19.24 -6.41
N TYR A 75 -0.69 18.30 -6.55
CA TYR A 75 -2.03 18.59 -7.06
C TYR A 75 -2.75 19.60 -6.16
N ARG A 76 -2.71 19.41 -4.84
CA ARG A 76 -3.34 20.31 -3.87
C ARG A 76 -2.77 21.74 -3.92
N ALA A 77 -1.46 21.88 -4.10
CA ALA A 77 -0.83 23.19 -4.24
C ALA A 77 -1.25 23.96 -5.51
N ALA A 78 -1.77 23.26 -6.52
CA ALA A 78 -2.25 23.84 -7.76
C ALA A 78 -3.78 24.10 -7.77
N LEU A 79 -4.46 23.92 -6.65
CA LEU A 79 -5.89 24.20 -6.54
C LEU A 79 -6.17 25.71 -6.65
N PRO A 80 -7.34 26.09 -7.21
CA PRO A 80 -8.42 25.22 -7.70
C PRO A 80 -8.20 24.69 -9.13
N GLY A 81 -7.16 25.12 -9.84
CA GLY A 81 -6.95 24.76 -11.26
C GLY A 81 -6.71 23.27 -11.53
N SER A 82 -6.30 22.52 -10.51
CA SER A 82 -6.03 21.08 -10.56
C SER A 82 -7.13 20.20 -9.96
N SER A 83 -8.32 20.75 -9.67
CA SER A 83 -9.36 20.09 -8.88
C SER A 83 -9.74 18.69 -9.36
N ALA A 84 -9.96 18.50 -10.67
CA ALA A 84 -10.30 17.19 -11.23
C ALA A 84 -9.20 16.15 -10.97
N GLY A 85 -7.96 16.47 -11.35
CA GLY A 85 -6.82 15.58 -11.14
C GLY A 85 -6.52 15.32 -9.66
N TYR A 86 -6.75 16.30 -8.78
CA TYR A 86 -6.64 16.11 -7.34
C TYR A 86 -7.67 15.09 -6.82
N LEU A 87 -8.93 15.21 -7.22
CA LEU A 87 -10.01 14.30 -6.81
C LEU A 87 -9.80 12.88 -7.35
N ASP A 88 -9.36 12.73 -8.59
CA ASP A 88 -9.05 11.43 -9.19
C ASP A 88 -7.92 10.72 -8.43
N ARG A 89 -6.81 11.43 -8.18
CA ARG A 89 -5.69 10.90 -7.39
C ARG A 89 -6.11 10.53 -5.97
N LEU A 90 -6.98 11.33 -5.35
CA LEU A 90 -7.46 11.06 -3.99
C LEU A 90 -8.37 9.82 -3.95
N ARG A 91 -9.18 9.60 -4.99
CA ARG A 91 -9.97 8.37 -5.12
C ARG A 91 -9.11 7.15 -5.36
N GLU A 92 -8.14 7.23 -6.28
CA GLU A 92 -7.17 6.14 -6.52
C GLU A 92 -6.46 5.74 -5.22
N ALA A 93 -6.06 6.72 -4.40
CA ALA A 93 -5.45 6.48 -3.09
C ALA A 93 -6.42 5.77 -2.12
N ALA A 94 -7.67 6.20 -2.06
CA ALA A 94 -8.69 5.62 -1.19
C ALA A 94 -9.03 4.17 -1.59
N ASP A 95 -9.16 3.88 -2.88
CA ASP A 95 -9.38 2.54 -3.42
C ASP A 95 -8.20 1.60 -3.11
N ALA A 96 -6.99 2.15 -2.99
CA ALA A 96 -5.79 1.46 -2.53
C ALA A 96 -5.71 1.33 -0.99
N GLY A 97 -6.74 1.73 -0.24
CA GLY A 97 -6.82 1.63 1.21
C GLY A 97 -6.11 2.74 1.98
N ARG A 98 -5.70 3.83 1.32
CA ARG A 98 -5.13 5.02 1.98
C ARG A 98 -6.23 6.06 2.23
N PRO A 99 -6.71 6.26 3.47
CA PRO A 99 -7.70 7.28 3.75
C PRO A 99 -7.11 8.70 3.55
N PRO A 100 -7.96 9.70 3.20
CA PRO A 100 -7.55 11.08 3.09
C PRO A 100 -7.04 11.64 4.44
N GLY A 101 -5.98 12.45 4.41
CA GLY A 101 -5.44 13.12 5.59
C GLY A 101 -6.18 14.43 5.93
N GLU A 102 -5.85 15.04 7.06
CA GLU A 102 -6.48 16.31 7.52
C GLU A 102 -6.40 17.43 6.48
N GLU A 103 -5.23 17.49 5.85
CA GLU A 103 -4.82 18.45 4.85
C GLU A 103 -5.58 18.22 3.53
N ASP A 104 -5.91 16.95 3.23
CA ASP A 104 -6.76 16.59 2.10
C ASP A 104 -8.23 16.94 2.37
N LEU A 105 -8.70 16.69 3.59
CA LEU A 105 -10.05 17.04 4.04
C LEU A 105 -10.26 18.55 4.07
N ALA A 106 -9.24 19.33 4.42
CA ALA A 106 -9.28 20.78 4.37
C ALA A 106 -9.44 21.29 2.93
N ALA A 107 -8.68 20.74 1.99
CA ALA A 107 -8.81 21.05 0.57
C ALA A 107 -10.19 20.67 0.01
N LEU A 108 -10.70 19.47 0.36
CA LEU A 108 -12.05 19.04 -0.05
C LEU A 108 -13.13 19.99 0.47
N ARG A 109 -13.07 20.40 1.75
CA ARG A 109 -14.00 21.39 2.31
C ARG A 109 -13.94 22.72 1.57
N SER A 110 -12.72 23.19 1.23
CA SER A 110 -12.54 24.43 0.47
C SER A 110 -13.16 24.35 -0.92
N LEU A 111 -12.97 23.21 -1.63
CA LEU A 111 -13.56 23.00 -2.96
C LEU A 111 -15.08 22.90 -2.91
N CYS A 112 -15.65 22.24 -1.90
CA CYS A 112 -17.10 22.17 -1.72
C CYS A 112 -17.73 23.54 -1.37
N ALA A 113 -16.97 24.44 -0.77
CA ALA A 113 -17.43 25.79 -0.43
C ALA A 113 -17.30 26.78 -1.62
N ASP A 114 -16.58 26.41 -2.68
CA ASP A 114 -16.36 27.27 -3.84
C ASP A 114 -17.52 27.12 -4.86
N PRO A 115 -18.34 28.17 -5.07
CA PRO A 115 -19.48 28.11 -5.98
C PRO A 115 -19.10 28.00 -7.46
N SER A 116 -17.82 28.16 -7.81
CA SER A 116 -17.32 27.99 -9.18
C SER A 116 -17.01 26.54 -9.55
N VAL A 117 -16.91 25.63 -8.58
CA VAL A 117 -16.70 24.19 -8.79
C VAL A 117 -18.06 23.52 -9.04
N SER A 118 -18.50 23.54 -10.30
CA SER A 118 -19.72 22.83 -10.72
C SER A 118 -19.46 21.33 -10.87
N PRO A 119 -20.40 20.43 -10.50
CA PRO A 119 -20.24 18.98 -10.68
C PRO A 119 -20.07 18.55 -12.14
N ALA A 120 -20.23 19.45 -13.11
CA ALA A 120 -20.05 19.18 -14.53
C ALA A 120 -18.56 19.06 -14.97
N ASP A 121 -17.61 19.57 -14.20
CA ASP A 121 -16.17 19.45 -14.51
C ASP A 121 -15.60 18.07 -14.12
N ALA A 122 -16.36 17.24 -13.40
CA ALA A 122 -16.02 15.85 -13.07
C ALA A 122 -16.36 14.84 -14.19
N ALA A 123 -16.96 15.28 -15.29
CA ALA A 123 -17.40 14.41 -16.39
C ALA A 123 -16.56 14.55 -17.69
N ARG A 124 -15.45 15.30 -17.65
CA ARG A 124 -14.52 15.42 -18.79
C ARG A 124 -13.08 15.31 -18.32
N GLY A 125 -12.66 14.08 -18.08
CA GLY A 125 -11.27 13.66 -17.87
C GLY A 125 -11.12 12.22 -18.32
#